data_AF-A0AAE9PRY3-F1
#
_entry.id   AF-A0AAE9PRY3-F1
#
_cell.length_a   1.000
_cell.length_b   1.000
_cell.length_c   1.000
_cell.angle_alpha   90.00
_cell.angle_beta   90.00
_cell.angle_gamma   90.00
#
_symmetry.space_group_name_H-M   'P 1'
#
loop_
_entity.id
_entity.type
_entity.pdbx_description
1 polymer ?
#
loop_
_entity_poly.entity_id
_entity_poly.type
_entity_poly.pdbx_seq_one_letter_code
_entity_poly.pdbx_strand_id
1 'polypeptide(L)'
;MRDRSATNPLGAGVAVQVAAQCGGEAPSAGLRFTNLNAENQAFVKSDLMDQVFVEVAWLRERLATLWGSLALPSLVTVSVCPGSEYPGGVLVHDIGISRSPAGWEVYAGGHAEHPVRQGQLLGLEEDPTEAVLLAAVCLRIYRHSARYGEKMWEWIERTGVMALRESVLDAALRSELAGSLRTTILTG
;
A
#
# COMPACT_ATOMS: atom_id res chain seq x y z
N MET A 1 15.62 -69.58 -15.69
CA MET A 1 15.83 -68.35 -14.89
C MET A 1 14.67 -67.42 -15.19
N ARG A 2 13.88 -67.07 -14.17
CA ARG A 2 12.64 -66.31 -14.28
C ARG A 2 12.97 -64.83 -14.49
N ASP A 3 12.49 -64.25 -15.58
CA ASP A 3 12.59 -62.81 -15.81
C ASP A 3 11.49 -62.09 -15.02
N ARG A 4 11.89 -61.05 -14.28
CA ARG A 4 11.05 -60.36 -13.30
C ARG A 4 10.48 -59.09 -13.92
N SER A 5 9.17 -58.95 -13.72
CA SER A 5 8.37 -57.74 -13.70
C SER A 5 9.13 -56.45 -13.38
N ALA A 6 8.89 -55.41 -14.18
CA ALA A 6 8.92 -54.02 -13.73
C ALA A 6 7.84 -53.22 -14.48
N THR A 7 6.63 -53.32 -13.96
CA THR A 7 5.50 -52.41 -14.16
C THR A 7 5.91 -51.03 -13.64
N ASN A 8 5.77 -49.97 -14.44
CA ASN A 8 5.96 -48.60 -13.99
C ASN A 8 4.60 -48.00 -13.60
N PRO A 9 4.36 -47.59 -12.33
CA PRO A 9 3.10 -46.99 -11.93
C PRO A 9 3.19 -45.46 -11.81
N LEU A 10 2.11 -44.79 -12.26
CA LEU A 10 1.53 -43.53 -11.74
C LEU A 10 2.46 -42.28 -11.74
N GLY A 11 2.07 -41.10 -12.23
CA GLY A 11 0.76 -40.49 -12.34
C GLY A 11 0.91 -39.03 -11.89
N ALA A 12 0.38 -38.08 -12.66
CA ALA A 12 -0.14 -36.79 -12.20
C ALA A 12 -0.52 -35.97 -13.45
N GLY A 13 -1.81 -35.95 -13.77
CA GLY A 13 -2.35 -35.06 -14.78
C GLY A 13 -2.15 -33.61 -14.35
N VAL A 14 -1.63 -32.80 -15.26
CA VAL A 14 -1.64 -31.34 -15.13
C VAL A 14 -3.08 -30.90 -15.32
N ALA A 15 -3.79 -30.67 -14.21
CA ALA A 15 -5.06 -29.98 -14.22
C ALA A 15 -4.79 -28.49 -14.53
N VAL A 16 -5.01 -28.09 -15.78
CA VAL A 16 -5.16 -26.69 -16.14
C VAL A 16 -6.46 -26.21 -15.52
N GLN A 17 -6.37 -25.59 -14.34
CA GLN A 17 -7.50 -24.87 -13.77
C GLN A 17 -7.69 -23.58 -14.57
N VAL A 18 -8.59 -23.65 -15.55
CA VAL A 18 -9.30 -22.49 -16.08
C VAL A 18 -10.15 -21.96 -14.93
N ALA A 19 -9.72 -20.85 -14.33
CA ALA A 19 -10.53 -20.15 -13.34
C ALA A 19 -11.79 -19.62 -14.03
N ALA A 20 -12.92 -20.18 -13.63
CA ALA A 20 -14.25 -19.78 -14.06
C ALA A 20 -14.49 -18.30 -13.74
N GLN A 21 -14.89 -17.53 -14.75
CA GLN A 21 -15.57 -16.27 -14.55
C GLN A 21 -17.00 -16.57 -14.13
N CYS A 22 -17.33 -16.35 -12.85
CA CYS A 22 -18.69 -16.29 -12.36
C CYS A 22 -18.91 -14.92 -11.73
N GLY A 23 -19.92 -14.21 -12.23
CA GLY A 23 -20.36 -12.94 -11.67
C GLY A 23 -20.77 -13.09 -10.21
N GLY A 24 -20.06 -12.35 -9.36
CA GLY A 24 -20.44 -11.99 -8.01
C GLY A 24 -20.01 -10.54 -7.86
N GLU A 25 -20.86 -9.71 -7.27
CA GLU A 25 -20.52 -8.34 -6.92
C GLU A 25 -19.20 -8.36 -6.13
N ALA A 26 -18.14 -7.84 -6.75
CA ALA A 26 -16.81 -7.91 -6.18
C ALA A 26 -16.82 -7.20 -4.81
N PRO A 27 -16.19 -7.75 -3.77
CA PRO A 27 -16.00 -6.98 -2.54
C PRO A 27 -15.34 -5.67 -2.96
N SER A 28 -16.00 -4.55 -2.67
CA SER A 28 -15.42 -3.23 -2.96
C SER A 28 -14.00 -3.24 -2.41
N ALA A 29 -13.03 -3.13 -3.31
CA ALA A 29 -11.66 -3.39 -2.92
C ALA A 29 -11.23 -2.25 -1.99
N GLY A 30 -10.89 -2.59 -0.75
CA GLY A 30 -10.62 -1.60 0.29
C GLY A 30 -9.14 -1.30 0.45
N LEU A 31 -8.83 -0.60 1.54
CA LEU A 31 -7.48 -0.37 2.01
C LEU A 31 -7.09 -1.47 3.01
N ARG A 32 -5.92 -2.10 2.84
CA ARG A 32 -5.40 -3.12 3.77
C ARG A 32 -4.04 -2.70 4.29
N PHE A 33 -3.91 -2.59 5.61
CA PHE A 33 -2.63 -2.33 6.24
C PHE A 33 -1.84 -3.63 6.44
N THR A 34 -0.60 -3.65 5.97
CA THR A 34 0.33 -4.76 6.12
C THR A 34 1.72 -4.21 6.41
N ASN A 35 2.42 -4.78 7.39
CA ASN A 35 3.85 -4.57 7.57
C ASN A 35 4.51 -5.94 7.53
N LEU A 36 5.48 -6.11 6.64
CA LEU A 36 6.34 -7.29 6.67
C LEU A 36 7.18 -7.24 7.95
N ASN A 37 7.27 -8.36 8.68
CA ASN A 37 8.16 -8.53 9.85
C ASN A 37 7.90 -7.67 11.11
N ALA A 38 6.70 -7.11 11.31
CA ALA A 38 6.37 -6.37 12.54
C ALA A 38 6.47 -7.21 13.84
N GLU A 39 6.49 -8.54 13.71
CA GLU A 39 6.32 -9.51 14.79
C GLU A 39 7.64 -10.09 15.32
N ASN A 40 8.80 -9.70 14.77
CA ASN A 40 10.06 -10.41 15.00
C ASN A 40 11.27 -9.56 15.48
N GLN A 41 11.06 -8.35 16.01
CA GLN A 41 12.18 -7.51 16.45
C GLN A 41 12.13 -7.18 17.95
N ALA A 42 13.14 -7.68 18.67
CA ALA A 42 13.42 -7.32 20.04
C ALA A 42 13.88 -5.85 20.11
N PHE A 43 13.09 -5.03 20.80
CA PHE A 43 13.21 -3.58 20.89
C PHE A 43 14.52 -3.10 21.55
N VAL A 44 15.23 -2.20 20.88
CA VAL A 44 16.06 -1.19 21.57
C VAL A 44 15.14 -0.03 21.91
N LYS A 45 14.65 0.02 23.15
CA LYS A 45 13.78 1.10 23.63
C LYS A 45 14.58 2.40 23.77
N SER A 46 14.30 3.35 22.88
CA SER A 46 14.65 4.77 22.99
C SER A 46 13.35 5.57 23.08
N ASP A 47 13.27 6.58 23.93
CA ASP A 47 12.05 7.41 24.09
C ASP A 47 11.60 8.06 22.77
N LEU A 48 12.54 8.33 21.86
CA LEU A 48 12.24 8.84 20.51
C LEU A 48 11.49 7.80 19.65
N MET A 49 11.76 6.50 19.83
CA MET A 49 11.00 5.46 19.14
C MET A 49 9.55 5.44 19.60
N ASP A 50 9.30 5.59 20.90
CA ASP A 50 7.94 5.53 21.44
C ASP A 50 7.05 6.62 20.81
N GLN A 51 7.58 7.84 20.62
CA GLN A 51 6.88 8.91 19.89
C GLN A 51 6.60 8.55 18.42
N VAL A 52 7.59 8.00 17.71
CA VAL A 52 7.40 7.62 16.29
C VAL A 52 6.38 6.49 16.16
N PHE A 53 6.35 5.53 17.08
CA PHE A 53 5.33 4.48 17.09
C PHE A 53 3.91 5.04 17.30
N VAL A 54 3.76 6.07 18.17
CA VAL A 54 2.49 6.80 18.31
C VAL A 54 2.09 7.46 17.00
N GLU A 55 3.03 8.11 16.31
CA GLU A 55 2.77 8.73 15.00
C GLU A 55 2.43 7.69 13.92
N VAL A 56 3.11 6.55 13.87
CA VAL A 56 2.79 5.43 12.96
C VAL A 56 1.38 4.92 13.22
N ALA A 57 1.00 4.70 14.47
CA ALA A 57 -0.34 4.26 14.83
C ALA A 57 -1.39 5.30 14.42
N TRP A 58 -1.11 6.58 14.68
CA TRP A 58 -1.97 7.68 14.28
C TRP A 58 -2.14 7.77 12.76
N LEU A 59 -1.06 7.71 11.97
CA LEU A 59 -1.09 7.72 10.50
C LEU A 59 -2.00 6.61 9.95
N ARG A 60 -1.86 5.39 10.48
CA ARG A 60 -2.66 4.23 10.09
C ARG A 60 -4.14 4.44 10.39
N GLU A 61 -4.46 4.86 11.61
CA GLU A 61 -5.82 5.16 12.05
C GLU A 61 -6.47 6.24 11.17
N ARG A 62 -5.73 7.32 10.87
CA ARG A 62 -6.22 8.42 10.05
C ARG A 62 -6.48 8.01 8.61
N LEU A 63 -5.55 7.29 7.98
CA LEU A 63 -5.77 6.75 6.63
C LEU A 63 -6.93 5.77 6.60
N ALA A 64 -7.07 4.91 7.62
CA ALA A 64 -8.19 3.98 7.75
C ALA A 64 -9.52 4.71 7.88
N THR A 65 -9.58 5.80 8.64
CA THR A 65 -10.81 6.58 8.81
C THR A 65 -11.22 7.29 7.51
N LEU A 66 -10.24 7.86 6.79
CA LEU A 66 -10.51 8.56 5.52
C LEU A 66 -10.94 7.60 4.39
N TRP A 67 -10.33 6.42 4.33
CA TRP A 67 -10.44 5.52 3.17
C TRP A 67 -11.10 4.16 3.47
N GLY A 68 -11.44 3.86 4.72
CA GLY A 68 -11.90 2.54 5.15
C GLY A 68 -13.25 2.12 4.56
N SER A 69 -14.12 3.08 4.21
CA SER A 69 -15.43 2.82 3.59
C SER A 69 -15.46 3.07 2.08
N LEU A 70 -14.35 3.52 1.50
CA LEU A 70 -14.27 3.96 0.11
C LEU A 70 -13.79 2.82 -0.81
N ALA A 71 -14.64 2.44 -1.77
CA ALA A 71 -14.29 1.47 -2.81
C ALA A 71 -13.13 1.94 -3.72
N LEU A 72 -12.04 1.16 -3.80
CA LEU A 72 -10.90 1.44 -4.68
C LEU A 72 -10.97 0.58 -5.96
N PRO A 73 -10.30 1.01 -7.05
CA PRO A 73 -10.23 0.25 -8.31
C PRO A 73 -9.69 -1.18 -8.14
N SER A 74 -8.73 -1.34 -7.24
CA SER A 74 -8.18 -2.62 -6.79
C SER A 74 -7.90 -2.58 -5.29
N LEU A 75 -7.61 -3.73 -4.68
CA LEU A 75 -7.11 -3.78 -3.31
C LEU A 75 -5.83 -2.94 -3.25
N VAL A 76 -5.75 -2.04 -2.27
CA VAL A 76 -4.56 -1.23 -2.01
C VAL A 76 -3.96 -1.67 -0.69
N THR A 77 -2.70 -2.08 -0.75
CA THR A 77 -1.91 -2.44 0.42
C THR A 77 -1.10 -1.24 0.91
N VAL A 78 -1.08 -1.04 2.23
CA VAL A 78 -0.41 0.10 2.87
C VAL A 78 0.51 -0.37 3.97
N SER A 79 1.77 0.04 3.90
CA SER A 79 2.76 -0.16 4.97
C SER A 79 3.18 1.18 5.55
N VAL A 80 3.23 1.26 6.88
CA VAL A 80 3.68 2.45 7.61
C VAL A 80 4.73 2.02 8.62
N CYS A 81 5.95 2.55 8.50
CA CYS A 81 7.12 2.11 9.26
C CYS A 81 7.76 3.27 10.05
N PRO A 82 8.26 3.01 11.26
CA PRO A 82 8.86 4.03 12.12
C PRO A 82 10.29 4.42 11.72
N GLY A 83 10.86 3.80 10.68
CA GLY A 83 12.22 4.08 10.25
C GLY A 83 12.73 3.07 9.23
N SER A 84 13.86 3.39 8.60
CA SER A 84 14.54 2.50 7.64
C SER A 84 15.07 1.21 8.27
N GLU A 85 15.32 1.24 9.58
CA GLU A 85 15.75 0.12 10.40
C GLU A 85 14.61 -0.90 10.68
N TYR A 86 13.36 -0.50 10.44
CA TYR A 86 12.17 -1.36 10.47
C TYR A 86 11.52 -1.45 9.08
N PRO A 87 12.18 -2.05 8.07
CA PRO A 87 11.66 -2.07 6.72
C PRO A 87 10.47 -3.05 6.60
N GLY A 88 9.27 -2.55 6.83
CA GLY A 88 8.01 -3.31 6.79
C GLY A 88 7.44 -3.52 5.39
N GLY A 89 8.29 -3.48 4.36
CA GLY A 89 7.87 -3.57 2.96
C GLY A 89 7.41 -2.24 2.35
N VAL A 90 7.88 -1.10 2.87
CA VAL A 90 7.56 0.25 2.37
C VAL A 90 7.60 0.34 0.85
N LEU A 91 8.65 -0.19 0.23
CA LEU A 91 8.87 -0.08 -1.22
C LEU A 91 8.14 -1.14 -2.06
N VAL A 92 7.43 -2.08 -1.46
CA VAL A 92 6.78 -3.19 -2.20
C VAL A 92 5.26 -3.26 -2.02
N HIS A 93 4.70 -2.37 -1.21
CA HIS A 93 3.25 -2.18 -1.10
C HIS A 93 2.80 -1.04 -2.01
N ASP A 94 1.49 -1.02 -2.32
CA ASP A 94 0.90 0.00 -3.19
C ASP A 94 1.17 1.41 -2.62
N ILE A 95 1.00 1.60 -1.31
CA ILE A 95 1.44 2.81 -0.58
C ILE A 95 2.43 2.43 0.52
N GLY A 96 3.59 3.07 0.51
CA GLY A 96 4.61 2.95 1.55
C GLY A 96 4.81 4.26 2.27
N ILE A 97 4.81 4.25 3.60
CA ILE A 97 5.15 5.42 4.41
C ILE A 97 6.27 5.04 5.36
N SER A 98 7.36 5.80 5.37
CA SER A 98 8.49 5.57 6.27
C SER A 98 8.92 6.87 6.93
N ARG A 99 9.21 6.81 8.23
CA ARG A 99 9.97 7.88 8.88
C ARG A 99 11.40 7.89 8.34
N SER A 100 11.93 9.08 8.08
CA SER A 100 13.33 9.36 7.80
C SER A 100 13.82 10.49 8.71
N PRO A 101 15.12 10.78 8.83
CA PRO A 101 15.60 11.89 9.65
C PRO A 101 15.02 13.27 9.25
N ALA A 102 14.62 13.43 7.98
CA ALA A 102 14.10 14.69 7.45
C ALA A 102 12.56 14.81 7.53
N GLY A 103 11.84 13.75 7.89
CA GLY A 103 10.37 13.77 7.92
C GLY A 103 9.76 12.39 7.65
N TRP A 104 8.69 12.40 6.88
CA TRP A 104 7.89 11.27 6.44
C TRP A 104 7.96 11.14 4.92
N GLU A 105 8.54 10.05 4.46
CA GLU A 105 8.62 9.72 3.05
C GLU A 105 7.40 8.90 2.65
N VAL A 106 6.72 9.32 1.58
CA VAL A 106 5.56 8.61 1.03
C VAL A 106 5.92 8.07 -0.35
N TYR A 107 5.71 6.77 -0.55
CA TYR A 107 5.98 6.02 -1.77
C TYR A 107 4.68 5.45 -2.34
N ALA A 108 4.61 5.30 -3.66
CA ALA A 108 3.48 4.66 -4.33
C ALA A 108 3.89 3.73 -5.47
N GLY A 109 3.04 2.73 -5.74
CA GLY A 109 3.22 1.80 -6.88
C GLY A 109 4.15 0.63 -6.62
N GLY A 110 4.37 0.26 -5.37
CA GLY A 110 5.11 -0.96 -5.05
C GLY A 110 4.31 -2.23 -5.35
N HIS A 111 5.00 -3.30 -5.74
CA HIS A 111 4.42 -4.62 -5.92
C HIS A 111 5.43 -5.71 -5.55
N ALA A 112 5.09 -6.50 -4.52
CA ALA A 112 5.97 -7.54 -3.98
C ALA A 112 6.00 -8.84 -4.82
N GLU A 113 4.97 -9.10 -5.62
CA GLU A 113 4.85 -10.31 -6.42
C GLU A 113 5.41 -10.12 -7.84
N HIS A 114 5.44 -11.17 -8.65
CA HIS A 114 5.89 -11.07 -10.03
C HIS A 114 4.82 -10.40 -10.92
N PRO A 115 5.15 -9.30 -11.63
CA PRO A 115 6.48 -8.73 -11.78
C PRO A 115 6.80 -7.72 -10.67
N VAL A 116 7.95 -7.87 -10.00
CA VAL A 116 8.28 -7.02 -8.84
C VAL A 116 8.40 -5.57 -9.28
N ARG A 117 7.83 -4.66 -8.47
CA ARG A 117 7.92 -3.21 -8.66
C ARG A 117 8.34 -2.52 -7.39
N GLN A 118 9.33 -1.66 -7.53
CA GLN A 118 9.75 -0.76 -6.46
C GLN A 118 8.83 0.47 -6.46
N GLY A 119 8.25 0.75 -5.29
CA GLY A 119 7.49 1.95 -5.02
C GLY A 119 8.33 3.20 -5.25
N GLN A 120 7.71 4.20 -5.84
CA GLN A 120 8.36 5.43 -6.24
C GLN A 120 8.02 6.53 -5.25
N LEU A 121 9.03 7.27 -4.79
CA LEU A 121 8.84 8.38 -3.84
C LEU A 121 7.83 9.38 -4.44
N LEU A 122 6.83 9.81 -3.70
CA LEU A 122 5.91 10.87 -4.09
C LEU A 122 6.36 12.20 -3.50
N GLY A 123 6.79 12.19 -2.25
CA GLY A 123 7.23 13.38 -1.53
C GLY A 123 7.74 13.05 -0.13
N LEU A 124 8.27 14.09 0.50
CA LEU A 124 8.78 14.10 1.85
C LEU A 124 8.10 15.24 2.59
N GLU A 125 7.51 14.96 3.75
CA GLU A 125 6.80 15.93 4.56
C GLU A 125 7.31 15.89 6.00
N GLU A 126 7.53 17.05 6.63
CA GLU A 126 8.00 17.07 8.03
C GLU A 126 6.91 16.61 9.00
N ASP A 127 5.66 16.98 8.72
CA ASP A 127 4.51 16.72 9.58
C ASP A 127 3.76 15.43 9.16
N PRO A 128 3.39 14.55 10.11
CA PRO A 128 2.65 13.33 9.78
C PRO A 128 1.28 13.61 9.16
N THR A 129 0.61 14.72 9.48
CA THR A 129 -0.67 15.09 8.85
C THR A 129 -0.50 15.36 7.36
N GLU A 130 0.57 16.05 6.98
CA GLU A 130 0.90 16.31 5.59
C GLU A 130 1.26 15.01 4.83
N ALA A 131 1.88 14.04 5.51
CA ALA A 131 2.10 12.71 4.94
C ALA A 131 0.78 11.94 4.70
N VAL A 132 -0.19 12.01 5.63
CA VAL A 132 -1.55 11.47 5.40
C VAL A 132 -2.21 12.14 4.20
N LEU A 133 -2.10 13.47 4.11
CA LEU A 133 -2.66 14.23 3.00
C LEU A 133 -2.07 13.78 1.68
N LEU A 134 -0.75 13.66 1.59
CA LEU A 134 -0.06 13.24 0.38
C LEU A 134 -0.52 11.85 -0.08
N ALA A 135 -0.61 10.89 0.84
CA ALA A 135 -1.14 9.55 0.56
C ALA A 135 -2.62 9.58 0.16
N ALA A 136 -3.45 10.35 0.86
CA ALA A 136 -4.88 10.48 0.56
C ALA A 136 -5.13 11.12 -0.81
N VAL A 137 -4.37 12.15 -1.18
CA VAL A 137 -4.44 12.77 -2.50
C VAL A 137 -4.08 11.74 -3.58
N CYS A 138 -3.01 10.97 -3.39
CA CYS A 138 -2.63 9.89 -4.31
C CYS A 138 -3.78 8.88 -4.51
N LEU A 139 -4.40 8.42 -3.41
CA LEU A 139 -5.53 7.49 -3.47
C LEU A 139 -6.75 8.09 -4.19
N ARG A 140 -7.00 9.39 -4.03
CA ARG A 140 -8.08 10.08 -4.74
C ARG A 140 -7.82 10.14 -6.23
N ILE A 141 -6.62 10.49 -6.65
CA ILE A 141 -6.25 10.52 -8.07
C ILE A 141 -6.32 9.11 -8.65
N TYR A 142 -5.79 8.11 -7.93
CA TYR A 142 -5.88 6.70 -8.32
C TYR A 142 -7.33 6.26 -8.54
N ARG A 143 -8.20 6.53 -7.56
CA ARG A 143 -9.62 6.19 -7.65
C ARG A 143 -10.33 6.83 -8.86
N HIS A 144 -9.95 8.05 -9.26
CA HIS A 144 -10.59 8.75 -10.37
C HIS A 144 -10.02 8.39 -11.75
N SER A 145 -8.74 8.01 -11.83
CA SER A 145 -8.02 7.87 -13.10
C SER A 145 -7.59 6.45 -13.45
N ALA A 146 -7.69 5.51 -12.51
CA ALA A 146 -7.44 4.10 -12.77
C ALA A 146 -8.63 3.42 -13.44
N ARG A 147 -8.32 2.40 -14.25
CA ARG A 147 -9.31 1.51 -14.85
C ARG A 147 -9.79 0.52 -13.79
N TYR A 148 -10.97 -0.05 -14.03
CA TYR A 148 -11.52 -1.07 -13.12
C TYR A 148 -10.55 -2.25 -12.98
N GLY A 149 -10.21 -2.62 -11.74
CA GLY A 149 -9.30 -3.72 -11.43
C GLY A 149 -7.81 -3.45 -11.69
N GLU A 150 -7.46 -2.31 -12.28
CA GLU A 150 -6.07 -1.91 -12.53
C GLU A 150 -5.35 -1.76 -11.20
N LYS A 151 -4.15 -2.35 -11.07
CA LYS A 151 -3.30 -2.23 -9.88
C LYS A 151 -2.61 -0.88 -9.84
N MET A 152 -2.21 -0.43 -8.65
CA MET A 152 -1.55 0.88 -8.51
C MET A 152 -0.24 0.96 -9.32
N TRP A 153 0.53 -0.13 -9.37
CA TRP A 153 1.77 -0.17 -10.15
C TRP A 153 1.50 -0.09 -11.67
N GLU A 154 0.48 -0.78 -12.19
CA GLU A 154 0.07 -0.70 -13.60
C GLU A 154 -0.41 0.71 -13.95
N TRP A 155 -1.20 1.30 -13.05
CA TRP A 155 -1.70 2.66 -13.18
C TRP A 155 -0.55 3.68 -13.22
N ILE A 156 0.44 3.57 -12.33
CA ILE A 156 1.62 4.45 -12.33
C ILE A 156 2.49 4.25 -13.57
N GLU A 157 2.67 3.02 -14.04
CA GLU A 157 3.38 2.76 -15.31
C GLU A 157 2.69 3.42 -16.50
N ARG A 158 1.35 3.38 -16.53
CA ARG A 158 0.55 3.98 -17.60
C ARG A 158 0.50 5.50 -17.55
N THR A 159 0.36 6.08 -16.36
CA THR A 159 0.15 7.54 -16.17
C THR A 159 1.45 8.32 -15.98
N GLY A 160 2.49 7.66 -15.49
CA GLY A 160 3.78 8.27 -15.17
C GLY A 160 3.79 8.94 -13.80
N VAL A 161 4.80 8.59 -12.99
CA VAL A 161 4.98 9.14 -11.64
C VAL A 161 5.20 10.65 -11.61
N MET A 162 5.77 11.23 -12.68
CA MET A 162 6.04 12.68 -12.72
C MET A 162 4.74 13.48 -12.69
N ALA A 163 3.78 13.11 -13.55
CA ALA A 163 2.46 13.72 -13.57
C ALA A 163 1.70 13.50 -12.25
N LEU A 164 1.88 12.32 -11.64
CA LEU A 164 1.34 12.06 -10.31
C LEU A 164 1.93 12.99 -9.25
N ARG A 165 3.27 13.17 -9.22
CA ARG A 165 3.95 14.08 -8.29
C ARG A 165 3.47 15.52 -8.42
N GLU A 166 3.36 16.02 -9.64
CA GLU A 166 2.82 17.36 -9.90
C GLU A 166 1.39 17.51 -9.37
N SER A 167 0.56 16.48 -9.58
CA SER A 167 -0.84 16.49 -9.14
C SER A 167 -1.00 16.40 -7.62
N VAL A 168 -0.17 15.59 -6.93
CA VAL A 168 -0.26 15.44 -5.47
C VAL A 168 0.29 16.64 -4.71
N LEU A 169 1.15 17.44 -5.34
CA LEU A 169 1.70 18.69 -4.78
C LEU A 169 0.82 19.91 -5.07
N ASP A 170 -0.29 19.75 -5.79
CA ASP A 170 -1.24 20.83 -6.05
C ASP A 170 -1.88 21.33 -4.73
N ALA A 171 -1.68 22.61 -4.44
CA ALA A 171 -2.14 23.24 -3.20
C ALA A 171 -3.66 23.29 -3.06
N ALA A 172 -4.41 23.39 -4.16
CA ALA A 172 -5.88 23.42 -4.13
C ALA A 172 -6.42 22.04 -3.73
N LEU A 173 -5.88 20.97 -4.32
CA LEU A 173 -6.29 19.60 -4.01
C LEU A 173 -5.96 19.21 -2.56
N ARG A 174 -4.77 19.61 -2.09
CA ARG A 174 -4.37 19.41 -0.68
C ARG A 174 -5.26 20.21 0.28
N SER A 175 -5.61 21.45 -0.06
CA SER A 175 -6.45 22.30 0.79
C SER A 175 -7.86 21.75 0.99
N GLU A 176 -8.46 21.19 -0.07
CA GLU A 176 -9.78 20.54 0.00
C GLU A 176 -9.76 19.34 0.97
N LEU A 177 -8.79 18.44 0.80
CA LEU A 177 -8.63 17.26 1.65
C LEU A 177 -8.24 17.61 3.09
N ALA A 178 -7.44 18.66 3.29
CA ALA A 178 -7.09 19.17 4.61
C ALA A 178 -8.33 19.70 5.36
N GLY A 179 -9.29 20.29 4.64
CA GLY A 179 -10.59 20.63 5.19
C GLY A 179 -11.31 19.41 5.75
N SER A 180 -11.44 18.35 4.96
CA SER A 180 -12.07 17.09 5.39
C SER A 180 -11.36 16.44 6.57
N LEU A 181 -10.02 16.39 6.55
CA LEU A 181 -9.20 15.86 7.63
C LEU A 181 -9.41 16.60 8.95
N ARG A 182 -9.42 17.94 8.91
CA ARG A 182 -9.70 18.77 10.09
C ARG A 182 -11.10 18.51 10.64
N THR A 183 -12.10 18.35 9.78
CA THR A 183 -13.46 17.99 10.22
C THR A 183 -13.45 16.62 10.90
N THR A 184 -12.82 15.60 10.30
CA THR A 184 -12.73 14.25 10.89
C THR A 184 -12.00 14.22 12.24
N ILE A 185 -11.03 15.10 12.47
CA ILE A 185 -10.33 15.23 13.77
C ILE A 185 -11.25 15.82 14.85
N LEU A 186 -12.15 16.73 14.49
CA LEU A 186 -13.02 17.42 15.45
C LEU A 186 -14.29 16.62 15.81
N THR A 187 -14.68 15.64 15.00
CA THR A 187 -15.89 14.82 15.22
C THR A 187 -15.59 13.45 15.83
N GLY A 188 -14.35 13.20 16.29
CA GLY A 188 -13.88 11.92 16.81
C GLY A 188 -13.55 11.93 18.30
#